data_AF-A0A8W8HUJ5-F1
#
_entry.id   AF-A0A8W8HUJ5-F1
#
_cell.length_a   1.000
_cell.length_b   1.000
_cell.length_c   1.000
_cell.angle_alpha   90.00
_cell.angle_beta   90.00
_cell.angle_gamma   90.00
#
_symmetry.space_group_name_H-M   'P 1'
#
loop_
_entity.id
_entity.type
_entity.pdbx_description
1 polymer ?
#
loop_
_entity_poly.entity_id
_entity_poly.type
_entity_poly.pdbx_seq_one_letter_code
_entity_poly.pdbx_strand_id
1 'polypeptide(L)'
;WPASQRDALFWSHLRHVTGSNDEDPDRWIVVNYSTEDPKIPNKYVRVTMNVAMICETIIDPPADGNISRDDIKCKISYTAEVNPGGWAPASVLRAVYKREYPKFLKRFTSYVKDTVKDKPIMF
;
A
#
# COMPACT_ATOMS: atom_id res chain seq x y z
N TRP A 1 -10.08 -14.71 15.83
CA TRP A 1 -11.12 -15.55 16.48
C TRP A 1 -12.36 -14.69 16.69
N PRO A 2 -13.61 -15.21 16.54
CA PRO A 2 -14.01 -16.60 16.36
C PRO A 2 -14.09 -17.08 14.91
N ALA A 3 -14.00 -16.18 13.93
CA ALA A 3 -14.25 -16.55 12.55
C ALA A 3 -13.08 -17.38 11.93
N SER A 4 -13.41 -18.24 10.97
CA SER A 4 -12.48 -19.18 10.29
C SER A 4 -11.24 -18.49 9.73
N GLN A 5 -10.16 -19.24 9.50
CA GLN A 5 -8.98 -18.67 8.84
C GLN A 5 -9.29 -18.27 7.40
N ARG A 6 -8.64 -17.18 6.94
CA ARG A 6 -8.75 -16.66 5.59
C ARG A 6 -7.45 -16.84 4.83
N ASP A 7 -7.55 -17.06 3.53
CA ASP A 7 -6.45 -16.92 2.57
C ASP A 7 -6.79 -15.85 1.52
N ALA A 8 -5.81 -15.48 0.70
CA ALA A 8 -5.94 -14.50 -0.35
C ALA A 8 -5.18 -15.00 -1.60
N LEU A 9 -5.77 -14.77 -2.77
CA LEU A 9 -5.12 -14.94 -4.07
C LEU A 9 -5.32 -13.63 -4.85
N PHE A 10 -4.23 -12.99 -5.24
CA PHE A 10 -4.24 -11.71 -5.91
C PHE A 10 -2.99 -11.57 -6.80
N TRP A 11 -3.11 -10.80 -7.86
CA TRP A 11 -1.93 -10.29 -8.55
C TRP A 11 -1.47 -9.00 -7.88
N SER A 12 -0.17 -8.73 -7.95
CA SER A 12 0.45 -7.50 -7.45
C SER A 12 1.16 -6.82 -8.62
N HIS A 13 0.88 -5.55 -8.84
CA HIS A 13 1.48 -4.80 -9.94
C HIS A 13 1.93 -3.41 -9.46
N LEU A 14 3.21 -3.10 -9.70
CA LEU A 14 3.78 -1.77 -9.53
C LEU A 14 3.78 -1.06 -10.90
N ARG A 15 3.32 0.19 -10.92
CA ARG A 15 3.31 1.01 -12.13
C ARG A 15 3.70 2.45 -11.81
N HIS A 16 4.49 3.04 -12.71
CA HIS A 16 4.69 4.47 -12.76
C HIS A 16 3.58 5.12 -13.60
N VAL A 17 2.94 6.15 -13.07
CA VAL A 17 1.92 6.96 -13.73
C VAL A 17 2.50 8.35 -13.86
N THR A 18 2.82 8.72 -15.10
CA THR A 18 3.40 10.02 -15.42
C THR A 18 2.36 11.12 -15.23
N GLY A 19 2.79 12.22 -14.63
CA GLY A 19 2.06 13.47 -14.58
C GLY A 19 1.69 13.98 -15.97
N SER A 20 0.52 14.60 -16.10
CA SER A 20 0.07 15.19 -17.36
C SER A 20 0.60 16.62 -17.59
N ASN A 21 1.02 17.31 -16.53
CA ASN A 21 1.58 18.66 -16.53
C ASN A 21 2.31 18.95 -15.20
N ASP A 22 2.85 20.16 -15.04
CA ASP A 22 3.58 20.59 -13.82
C ASP A 22 2.70 20.62 -12.55
N GLU A 23 1.37 20.66 -12.70
CA GLU A 23 0.42 20.64 -11.57
C GLU A 23 0.06 19.22 -11.12
N ASP A 24 0.39 18.21 -11.92
CA ASP A 24 0.03 16.81 -11.72
C ASP A 24 1.31 15.99 -11.48
N PRO A 25 1.74 15.79 -10.22
CA PRO A 25 3.02 15.14 -9.95
C PRO A 25 3.02 13.68 -10.39
N ASP A 26 4.21 13.19 -10.77
CA ASP A 26 4.45 11.78 -11.04
C ASP A 26 4.04 10.91 -9.83
N ARG A 27 3.42 9.76 -10.14
CA ARG A 27 2.91 8.84 -9.12
C ARG A 27 3.43 7.45 -9.32
N TRP A 28 3.79 6.81 -8.22
CA TRP A 28 4.00 5.38 -8.18
C TRP A 28 2.81 4.71 -7.53
N ILE A 29 2.25 3.69 -8.17
CA ILE A 29 1.13 2.93 -7.66
C ILE A 29 1.46 1.44 -7.57
N VAL A 30 1.20 0.84 -6.43
CA VAL A 30 1.10 -0.62 -6.28
C VAL A 30 -0.36 -0.98 -6.10
N VAL A 31 -0.87 -1.87 -6.94
CA VAL A 31 -2.21 -2.45 -6.81
C VAL A 31 -2.11 -3.93 -6.52
N ASN A 32 -2.83 -4.37 -5.50
CA ASN A 32 -3.08 -5.77 -5.18
C ASN A 32 -4.57 -6.04 -5.37
N TYR A 33 -4.90 -6.84 -6.38
CA TYR A 33 -6.29 -7.10 -6.75
C TYR A 33 -6.54 -8.61 -6.85
N SER A 34 -7.62 -9.06 -6.25
CA SER A 34 -7.96 -10.47 -6.20
C SER A 34 -8.12 -11.08 -7.59
N THR A 35 -7.68 -12.33 -7.70
CA THR A 35 -7.76 -13.10 -8.93
C THR A 35 -8.12 -14.55 -8.62
N GLU A 36 -8.43 -15.30 -9.66
CA GLU A 36 -8.80 -16.71 -9.59
C GLU A 36 -7.83 -17.53 -10.42
N ASP A 37 -7.42 -18.68 -9.88
CA ASP A 37 -6.64 -19.68 -10.60
C ASP A 37 -7.20 -21.06 -10.24
N PRO A 38 -7.76 -21.82 -11.22
CA PRO A 38 -8.28 -23.16 -10.98
C PRO A 38 -7.25 -24.14 -10.40
N LYS A 39 -5.95 -23.88 -10.57
CA LYS A 39 -4.86 -24.71 -10.02
C LYS A 39 -4.61 -24.47 -8.54
N ILE A 40 -5.17 -23.41 -7.97
CA ILE A 40 -4.99 -23.03 -6.56
C ILE A 40 -6.26 -23.39 -5.78
N PRO A 41 -6.33 -24.59 -5.16
CA PRO A 41 -7.51 -25.04 -4.45
C PRO A 41 -7.78 -24.20 -3.21
N ASN A 42 -9.06 -24.02 -2.88
CA ASN A 42 -9.47 -23.19 -1.77
C ASN A 42 -9.66 -24.01 -0.48
N LYS A 43 -8.68 -23.99 0.42
CA LYS A 43 -8.74 -24.67 1.73
C LYS A 43 -9.32 -23.79 2.84
N TYR A 44 -9.32 -22.48 2.65
CA TYR A 44 -9.74 -21.48 3.64
C TYR A 44 -10.93 -20.67 3.11
N VAL A 45 -11.44 -19.73 3.91
CA VAL A 45 -12.39 -18.74 3.38
C VAL A 45 -11.58 -17.71 2.58
N ARG A 46 -11.84 -17.60 1.27
CA ARG A 46 -11.09 -16.72 0.37
C ARG A 46 -11.55 -15.28 0.52
N VAL A 47 -10.65 -14.36 0.87
CA VAL A 47 -10.96 -12.92 0.79
C VAL A 47 -10.87 -12.44 -0.65
N THR A 48 -11.74 -11.49 -1.01
CA THR A 48 -11.52 -10.66 -2.18
C THR A 48 -11.07 -9.27 -1.75
N MET A 49 -10.10 -8.71 -2.47
CA MET A 49 -9.51 -7.42 -2.12
C MET A 49 -9.20 -6.59 -3.35
N ASN A 50 -9.31 -5.28 -3.16
CA ASN A 50 -8.79 -4.25 -4.03
C ASN A 50 -8.03 -3.25 -3.16
N VAL A 51 -6.71 -3.36 -3.17
CA VAL A 51 -5.83 -2.56 -2.32
C VAL A 51 -4.88 -1.78 -3.21
N ALA A 52 -4.75 -0.49 -2.96
CA ALA A 52 -3.78 0.35 -3.65
C ALA A 52 -2.94 1.14 -2.65
N MET A 53 -1.66 1.27 -2.95
CA MET A 53 -0.76 2.25 -2.36
C MET A 53 -0.29 3.17 -3.48
N ILE A 54 -0.69 4.44 -3.41
CA ILE A 54 -0.34 5.48 -4.36
C ILE A 54 0.58 6.45 -3.65
N CYS A 55 1.74 6.72 -4.24
CA CYS A 55 2.77 7.58 -3.70
C CYS A 55 3.03 8.73 -4.67
N GLU A 56 2.89 9.95 -4.17
CA GLU A 56 3.26 11.18 -4.89
C GLU A 56 4.55 11.71 -4.24
N THR A 57 5.57 11.97 -5.05
CA THR A 57 6.83 12.54 -4.58
C THR A 57 6.73 14.06 -4.68
N ILE A 58 6.93 14.74 -3.56
CA ILE A 58 6.92 16.20 -3.44
C ILE A 58 8.34 16.61 -3.07
N ILE A 59 8.93 17.49 -3.88
CA ILE A 59 10.28 18.01 -3.68
C ILE A 59 10.17 19.50 -3.38
N ASP A 60 10.74 19.93 -2.26
CA ASP A 60 10.92 21.33 -1.91
C ASP A 60 12.32 21.76 -2.39
N PRO A 61 12.47 22.36 -3.59
CA PRO A 61 13.77 22.52 -4.22
C PRO A 61 14.69 23.46 -3.41
N PRO A 62 15.93 23.03 -3.09
CA PRO A 62 16.88 23.85 -2.36
C PRO A 62 17.51 24.93 -3.26
N ALA A 63 17.98 26.03 -2.65
CA ALA A 63 18.53 27.17 -3.38
C ALA A 63 19.83 26.88 -4.16
N ASP A 64 20.60 25.88 -3.72
CA ASP A 64 21.87 25.45 -4.35
C ASP A 64 21.68 24.36 -5.41
N GLY A 65 20.45 23.87 -5.61
CA GLY A 65 20.09 22.83 -6.57
C GLY A 65 20.43 21.40 -6.15
N ASN A 66 21.06 21.17 -4.99
CA ASN A 66 21.44 19.84 -4.53
C ASN A 66 20.36 19.23 -3.65
N ILE A 67 19.48 18.40 -4.23
CA ILE A 67 18.36 17.79 -3.51
C ILE A 67 18.88 16.75 -2.49
N SER A 68 18.54 16.95 -1.22
CA SER A 68 18.75 15.99 -0.13
C SER A 68 17.46 15.25 0.24
N ARG A 69 17.54 14.25 1.13
CA ARG A 69 16.34 13.55 1.64
C ARG A 69 15.45 14.41 2.51
N ASP A 70 15.99 15.48 3.10
CA ASP A 70 15.21 16.40 3.94
C ASP A 70 14.31 17.32 3.09
N ASP A 71 14.65 17.47 1.81
CA ASP A 71 13.90 18.23 0.80
C ASP A 71 12.79 17.40 0.12
N ILE A 72 12.68 16.10 0.44
CA ILE A 72 11.76 15.18 -0.23
C ILE A 72 10.68 14.68 0.75
N LYS A 73 9.43 14.79 0.33
CA LYS A 73 8.26 14.22 1.00
C LYS A 73 7.58 13.21 0.09
N CYS A 74 7.10 12.12 0.67
CA CYS A 74 6.24 11.16 -0.04
C CYS A 74 4.83 11.25 0.56
N LYS A 75 3.87 11.70 -0.24
CA LYS A 75 2.46 11.71 0.13
C LYS A 75 1.85 10.37 -0.29
N ILE A 76 1.42 9.60 0.71
CA ILE A 76 0.89 8.25 0.52
C ILE A 76 -0.63 8.28 0.64
N SER A 77 -1.31 7.80 -0.40
CA SER A 77 -2.72 7.44 -0.36
C SER A 77 -2.84 5.91 -0.34
N TYR A 78 -3.29 5.36 0.78
CA TYR A 78 -3.50 3.91 0.93
C TYR A 78 -5.00 3.61 1.01
N THR A 79 -5.49 2.78 0.09
CA THR A 79 -6.87 2.31 0.05
C THR A 79 -6.90 0.79 0.16
N ALA A 80 -7.88 0.26 0.89
CA ALA A 80 -8.03 -1.17 1.08
C ALA A 80 -9.51 -1.54 1.19
N GLU A 81 -10.07 -1.97 0.06
CA GLU A 81 -11.39 -2.60 0.02
C GLU A 81 -11.21 -4.11 0.18
N VAL A 82 -11.76 -4.68 1.25
CA VAL A 82 -11.57 -6.10 1.58
C VAL A 82 -12.92 -6.72 1.94
N ASN A 83 -13.33 -7.70 1.14
CA ASN A 83 -14.45 -8.57 1.44
C ASN A 83 -13.92 -9.82 2.19
N PRO A 84 -14.43 -10.13 3.39
CA PRO A 84 -13.97 -11.27 4.19
C PRO A 84 -14.33 -12.65 3.59
N GLY A 85 -15.09 -12.70 2.49
CA GLY A 85 -15.43 -13.92 1.73
C GLY A 85 -16.47 -14.83 2.38
N GLY A 86 -16.87 -14.53 3.61
CA GLY A 86 -17.79 -15.34 4.39
C GLY A 86 -18.04 -14.71 5.76
N TRP A 87 -18.77 -15.42 6.61
CA TRP A 87 -19.22 -14.86 7.89
C TRP A 87 -18.07 -14.42 8.80
N ALA A 88 -18.15 -13.18 9.29
CA ALA A 88 -17.29 -12.61 10.31
C ALA A 88 -18.07 -11.58 11.14
N PRO A 89 -17.87 -11.51 12.47
CA PRO A 89 -18.52 -10.48 13.27
C PRO A 89 -18.03 -9.08 12.87
N ALA A 90 -18.96 -8.21 12.48
CA ALA A 90 -18.63 -6.85 12.02
C ALA A 90 -17.91 -6.01 13.09
N SER A 91 -18.28 -6.15 14.36
CA SER A 91 -17.62 -5.48 15.49
C SER A 91 -16.15 -5.88 15.62
N VAL A 92 -15.86 -7.18 15.46
CA VAL A 92 -14.49 -7.71 15.50
C VAL A 92 -13.68 -7.21 14.31
N LEU A 93 -14.24 -7.25 13.09
CA LEU A 93 -13.55 -6.74 11.90
C LEU A 93 -13.21 -5.26 12.03
N ARG A 94 -14.16 -4.43 12.46
CA ARG A 94 -13.94 -2.99 12.66
C ARG A 94 -12.84 -2.72 13.69
N ALA A 95 -12.84 -3.46 14.80
CA ALA A 95 -11.80 -3.31 15.83
C ALA A 95 -10.41 -3.70 15.30
N VAL A 96 -10.33 -4.78 14.52
CA VAL A 96 -9.08 -5.21 13.89
C VAL A 96 -8.60 -4.17 12.87
N TYR A 97 -9.45 -3.73 11.95
CA TYR A 97 -9.08 -2.73 10.93
C TYR A 97 -8.62 -1.41 11.54
N LYS A 98 -9.33 -0.92 12.57
CA LYS A 98 -8.96 0.31 13.30
C LYS A 98 -7.58 0.22 13.94
N ARG A 99 -7.15 -0.99 14.34
CA ARG A 99 -5.86 -1.22 15.01
C ARG A 99 -4.74 -1.53 14.02
N GLU A 100 -4.98 -2.44 13.08
CA GLU A 100 -3.92 -3.02 12.24
C GLU A 100 -3.53 -2.09 11.08
N TYR A 101 -4.45 -1.35 10.45
CA TYR A 101 -4.09 -0.46 9.34
C TYR A 101 -3.12 0.66 9.75
N PRO A 102 -3.36 1.42 10.83
CA PRO A 102 -2.40 2.43 11.27
C PRO A 102 -1.06 1.83 11.71
N LYS A 103 -1.10 0.66 12.35
CA LYS A 103 0.09 -0.07 12.78
C LYS A 103 0.93 -0.53 11.58
N PHE A 104 0.29 -1.06 10.54
CA PHE A 104 0.93 -1.44 9.28
C PHE A 104 1.60 -0.23 8.63
N LEU A 105 0.85 0.86 8.38
CA LEU A 105 1.37 2.03 7.71
C LEU A 105 2.54 2.67 8.46
N LYS A 106 2.45 2.78 9.79
CA LYS A 106 3.55 3.30 10.63
C LYS A 106 4.80 2.43 10.52
N ARG A 107 4.64 1.10 10.64
CA ARG A 107 5.76 0.16 10.59
C ARG A 107 6.40 0.11 9.21
N PHE A 108 5.58 0.07 8.15
CA PHE A 108 6.04 -0.01 6.77
C PHE A 108 6.81 1.25 6.36
N THR A 109 6.26 2.43 6.64
CA THR A 109 6.94 3.69 6.28
C THR A 109 8.25 3.87 7.05
N SER A 110 8.29 3.50 8.33
CA SER A 110 9.53 3.50 9.12
C SER A 110 10.58 2.54 8.53
N TYR A 111 10.16 1.31 8.19
CA TYR A 111 11.02 0.33 7.54
C TYR A 111 11.63 0.86 6.24
N VAL A 112 10.84 1.52 5.39
CA VAL A 112 11.35 2.10 4.13
C VAL A 112 12.39 3.17 4.42
N LYS A 113 12.12 4.11 5.34
CA LYS A 113 13.07 5.16 5.74
C LYS A 113 14.40 4.56 6.21
N ASP A 114 14.34 3.58 7.11
CA ASP A 114 15.52 2.92 7.67
C ASP A 114 16.31 2.15 6.59
N THR A 115 15.61 1.58 5.60
CA THR A 115 16.22 0.80 4.52
C THR A 115 16.94 1.67 3.48
N VAL A 116 16.53 2.93 3.31
CA VAL A 116 17.04 3.82 2.25
C VAL A 116 17.87 5.00 2.75
N LYS A 117 17.90 5.29 4.06
CA LYS A 117 18.55 6.49 4.63
C LYS A 117 19.98 6.77 4.11
N ASP A 118 20.81 5.73 3.99
CA ASP A 118 22.23 5.85 3.61
C ASP A 118 22.49 5.43 2.15
N LYS A 119 21.44 5.28 1.35
CA LYS A 119 21.54 4.91 -0.07
C LYS A 119 21.34 6.14 -0.95
N PRO A 120 21.86 6.15 -2.19
CA PRO A 120 21.50 7.17 -3.18
C PRO A 120 19.98 7.28 -3.35
N ILE A 121 19.50 8.48 -3.68
CA ILE A 121 18.08 8.73 -3.95
C ILE A 121 17.72 8.07 -5.29
N MET A 122 16.61 7.32 -5.29
CA MET A 122 15.95 6.80 -6.48
C MET A 122 14.64 7.57 -6.63
N PHE A 123 14.56 8.41 -7.66
CA PHE A 123 13.35 9.16 -8.01
C PHE A 123 12.35 8.27 -8.76
#